data_AF-A0AAD9NVB3-F1
#
_entry.id   AF-A0AAD9NVB3-F1
#
_cell.length_a   1.000
_cell.length_b   1.000
_cell.length_c   1.000
_cell.angle_alpha   90.00
_cell.angle_beta   90.00
_cell.angle_gamma   90.00
#
_symmetry.space_group_name_H-M   'P 1'
#
loop_
_entity.id
_entity.type
_entity.pdbx_description
1 polymer ?
#
loop_
_entity_poly.entity_id
_entity_poly.type
_entity_poly.pdbx_seq_one_letter_code
_entity_poly.pdbx_strand_id
1 'polypeptide(L)'
;MSSTAIQMRRLESVQGRLIKQSLELSKLSHNAAILKALNVEKIEYIVNRNVLSLYNRKFKVESPARRLMQHLLSRFMFYGETVPGTLLDRVVSMKLV
;
A
#
# COMPACT_ATOMS: atom_id res chain seq x y z
N MET A 1 -1.13 4.41 17.24
CA MET A 1 -1.46 3.65 16.01
C MET A 1 -1.75 4.67 14.91
N SER A 2 -1.03 4.65 13.78
CA SER A 2 -1.21 5.69 12.73
C SER A 2 -2.58 5.58 12.07
N SER A 3 -3.21 6.73 11.78
CA SER A 3 -4.55 6.83 11.15
C SER A 3 -4.71 5.96 9.91
N THR A 4 -3.65 5.79 9.13
CA THR A 4 -3.61 4.98 7.90
C THR A 4 -3.86 3.48 8.14
N ALA A 5 -3.34 2.91 9.23
CA ALA A 5 -3.53 1.48 9.54
C ALA A 5 -4.99 1.17 9.95
N ILE A 6 -5.70 2.15 10.50
CA ILE A 6 -7.14 2.03 10.79
C ILE A 6 -7.94 2.04 9.49
N GLN A 7 -7.60 2.95 8.57
CA GLN A 7 -8.26 3.05 7.27
C GLN A 7 -8.04 1.80 6.42
N MET A 8 -6.83 1.23 6.41
CA MET A 8 -6.53 0.00 5.68
C MET A 8 -7.39 -1.18 6.17
N ARG A 9 -7.50 -1.38 7.50
CA ARG A 9 -8.35 -2.44 8.06
C ARG A 9 -9.83 -2.27 7.71
N ARG A 10 -10.31 -1.02 7.62
CA ARG A 10 -11.68 -0.73 7.16
C ARG A 10 -11.86 -1.11 5.69
N LEU A 11 -10.90 -0.76 4.82
CA LEU A 11 -10.93 -1.13 3.40
C LEU A 11 -10.96 -2.65 3.21
N GLU A 12 -10.08 -3.39 3.89
CA GLU A 12 -10.07 -4.87 3.87
C GLU A 12 -11.41 -5.47 4.34
N SER A 13 -12.01 -4.88 5.38
CA SER A 13 -13.32 -5.32 5.88
C SER A 13 -14.44 -5.06 4.86
N VAL A 14 -14.38 -3.92 4.17
CA VAL A 14 -15.32 -3.57 3.09
C VAL A 14 -15.17 -4.53 1.91
N GLN A 15 -13.94 -4.82 1.48
CA GLN A 15 -13.67 -5.81 0.41
C GLN A 15 -14.32 -7.15 0.72
N GLY A 16 -14.06 -7.70 1.91
CA GLY A 16 -14.64 -8.97 2.31
C GLY A 16 -16.17 -8.95 2.41
N ARG A 17 -16.76 -7.83 2.86
CA ARG A 17 -18.21 -7.68 2.92
C ARG A 17 -18.85 -7.62 1.53
N LEU A 18 -18.25 -6.89 0.59
CA LEU A 18 -18.73 -6.80 -0.79
C LEU A 18 -18.72 -8.17 -1.46
N ILE A 19 -17.62 -8.91 -1.33
CA ILE A 19 -17.50 -10.25 -1.91
C ILE A 19 -18.51 -11.21 -1.31
N LYS A 20 -18.68 -11.20 0.02
CA LYS A 20 -19.70 -12.01 0.69
C LYS A 20 -21.11 -11.68 0.20
N GLN A 21 -21.41 -10.40 0.05
CA GLN A 21 -22.71 -9.94 -0.44
C GLN A 21 -22.95 -10.41 -1.88
N SER A 22 -21.94 -10.33 -2.75
CA SER A 22 -22.04 -10.79 -4.14
C SER A 22 -22.21 -12.31 -4.28
N LEU A 23 -21.76 -13.08 -3.30
CA LEU A 23 -21.84 -14.55 -3.29
C LEU A 23 -22.91 -15.09 -2.32
N GLU A 24 -23.73 -14.21 -1.74
CA GLU A 24 -24.75 -14.54 -0.73
C GLU A 24 -24.20 -15.35 0.47
N LEU A 25 -22.93 -15.15 0.82
CA LEU A 25 -22.27 -15.82 1.93
C LEU A 25 -22.60 -15.17 3.27
N SER A 26 -22.60 -15.98 4.32
CA SER A 26 -22.81 -15.51 5.69
C SER A 26 -21.81 -14.42 6.09
N LYS A 27 -22.29 -13.46 6.89
CA LYS A 27 -21.44 -12.42 7.52
C LYS A 27 -20.34 -13.03 8.39
N LEU A 28 -20.57 -14.22 8.95
CA LEU A 28 -19.65 -14.94 9.84
C LEU A 28 -18.51 -15.66 9.10
N SER A 29 -18.64 -15.89 7.79
CA SER A 29 -17.59 -16.57 7.02
C SER A 29 -16.27 -15.79 7.08
N HIS A 30 -15.13 -16.46 7.21
CA HIS A 30 -13.87 -15.73 7.36
C HIS A 30 -13.41 -15.08 6.04
N ASN A 31 -13.25 -13.75 6.03
CA ASN A 31 -12.83 -12.99 4.84
C ASN A 31 -11.54 -13.56 4.21
N ALA A 32 -10.55 -13.92 5.04
CA ALA A 32 -9.27 -14.44 4.57
C ALA A 32 -9.40 -15.77 3.80
N ALA A 33 -10.30 -16.66 4.23
CA ALA A 33 -10.55 -17.92 3.54
C ALA A 33 -11.22 -17.69 2.18
N ILE A 34 -12.19 -16.77 2.13
CA ILE A 34 -12.91 -16.41 0.90
C ILE A 34 -11.97 -15.76 -0.11
N LEU A 35 -11.18 -14.76 0.32
CA LEU A 35 -10.22 -14.10 -0.55
C LEU A 35 -9.20 -15.08 -1.12
N LYS A 36 -8.70 -16.02 -0.30
CA LYS A 36 -7.78 -17.07 -0.75
C LYS A 36 -8.44 -18.02 -1.75
N ALA A 37 -9.68 -18.44 -1.49
CA ALA A 37 -10.42 -19.35 -2.37
C ALA A 37 -10.71 -18.73 -3.75
N LEU A 38 -11.00 -17.42 -3.77
CA LEU A 38 -11.27 -16.68 -5.01
C LEU A 38 -10.01 -16.13 -5.68
N ASN A 39 -8.83 -16.39 -5.11
CA ASN A 39 -7.56 -15.81 -5.55
C ASN A 39 -7.59 -14.27 -5.67
N VAL A 40 -8.29 -13.61 -4.74
CA VAL A 40 -8.41 -12.16 -4.68
C VAL A 40 -7.30 -11.61 -3.79
N GLU A 41 -6.49 -10.71 -4.34
CA GLU A 41 -5.45 -10.01 -3.59
C GLU A 41 -6.06 -9.11 -2.50
N LYS A 42 -5.39 -9.04 -1.35
CA LYS A 42 -5.71 -8.05 -0.31
C LYS A 42 -5.42 -6.64 -0.83
N ILE A 43 -6.24 -5.68 -0.41
CA ILE A 43 -6.08 -4.25 -0.75
C ILE A 43 -4.70 -3.74 -0.33
N GLU A 44 -4.18 -4.18 0.81
CA GLU A 44 -2.85 -3.79 1.27
C GLU A 44 -1.76 -4.07 0.21
N TYR A 45 -1.78 -5.24 -0.42
CA TYR A 45 -0.81 -5.59 -1.46
C TYR A 45 -0.97 -4.72 -2.71
N ILE A 46 -2.21 -4.43 -3.11
CA ILE A 46 -2.51 -3.58 -4.26
C ILE A 46 -1.98 -2.16 -4.02
N VAL A 47 -2.20 -1.62 -2.82
CA VAL A 47 -1.71 -0.29 -2.44
C VAL A 47 -0.18 -0.26 -2.41
N ASN A 48 0.47 -1.27 -1.84
CA ASN A 48 1.94 -1.35 -1.81
C ASN A 48 2.52 -1.44 -3.23
N ARG A 49 1.96 -2.29 -4.09
CA ARG A 49 2.34 -2.39 -5.50
C ARG A 49 2.17 -1.07 -6.24
N ASN A 50 1.07 -0.36 -6.00
CA ASN A 50 0.81 0.93 -6.64
C ASN A 50 1.78 2.02 -6.17
N VAL A 51 2.14 2.04 -4.88
CA VAL A 51 3.14 2.95 -4.32
C VAL A 51 4.51 2.69 -4.93
N LEU A 52 4.96 1.43 -4.96
CA LEU A 52 6.23 1.05 -5.58
C LEU A 52 6.26 1.39 -7.08
N SER A 53 5.18 1.08 -7.80
CA SER A 53 5.02 1.42 -9.22
C SER A 53 5.05 2.92 -9.45
N LEU A 54 4.38 3.71 -8.60
CA LEU A 54 4.41 5.17 -8.67
C LEU A 54 5.83 5.69 -8.41
N TYR A 55 6.50 5.19 -7.36
CA TYR A 55 7.87 5.58 -7.03
C TYR A 55 8.82 5.31 -8.20
N ASN A 56 8.82 4.09 -8.74
CA ASN A 56 9.62 3.72 -9.91
C ASN A 56 9.34 4.62 -11.13
N ARG A 57 8.05 4.86 -11.44
CA ARG A 57 7.67 5.73 -12.57
C ARG A 57 8.20 7.16 -12.43
N LYS A 58 8.32 7.70 -11.21
CA LYS A 58 8.89 9.05 -11.00
C LYS A 58 10.34 9.16 -11.42
N PHE A 59 11.11 8.07 -11.46
CA PHE A 59 12.49 8.09 -11.95
C PHE A 59 12.61 7.94 -13.47
N LYS A 60 11.57 7.43 -14.15
CA LYS A 60 11.58 7.20 -15.60
C LYS A 60 11.42 8.46 -16.45
N VAL A 61 10.88 9.54 -15.89
CA VAL A 61 10.62 10.79 -16.61
C VAL A 61 11.36 11.94 -15.95
N GLU A 62 12.04 12.76 -16.76
CA GLU A 62 12.62 14.00 -16.28
C GLU A 62 11.52 14.94 -15.81
N SER A 63 11.49 15.19 -14.50
CA SER A 63 10.50 16.05 -13.87
C SER A 63 11.05 16.66 -12.58
N PRO A 64 10.47 17.78 -12.10
CA PRO A 64 10.79 18.32 -10.78
C PRO A 64 10.57 17.28 -9.66
N ALA A 65 9.56 16.43 -9.81
CA ALA A 65 9.29 15.33 -8.87
C ALA A 65 10.43 14.32 -8.82
N ARG A 66 11.09 14.02 -9.96
CA ARG A 66 12.29 13.15 -9.99
C ARG A 66 13.40 13.75 -9.13
N ARG A 67 13.70 15.03 -9.31
CA ARG A 67 14.76 15.73 -8.55
C ARG A 67 14.46 15.74 -7.05
N LEU A 68 13.20 15.99 -6.68
CA LEU A 68 12.76 15.91 -5.29
C LEU A 68 12.93 14.49 -4.72
N MET A 69 12.50 13.45 -5.45
CA MET A 69 12.66 12.07 -5.00
C MET A 69 14.14 11.66 -4.89
N GLN A 70 15.00 12.12 -5.80
CA GLN A 70 16.45 11.92 -5.71
C GLN A 70 17.05 12.59 -4.48
N HIS A 71 16.64 13.82 -4.16
CA HIS A 71 17.07 14.53 -2.97
C HIS A 71 16.61 13.85 -1.67
N LEU A 72 15.35 13.39 -1.62
CA LEU A 72 14.86 12.64 -0.46
C LEU A 72 15.59 11.30 -0.31
N LEU A 73 15.86 10.61 -1.43
CA LEU A 73 16.59 9.35 -1.43
C LEU A 73 18.04 9.54 -0.97
N SER A 74 18.73 10.58 -1.46
CA SER A 74 20.09 10.87 -1.02
C SER A 74 20.13 11.21 0.46
N ARG A 75 19.18 12.01 0.96
CA ARG A 75 19.06 12.30 2.40
C ARG A 75 18.86 11.03 3.21
N PHE A 76 18.00 10.11 2.76
CA PHE A 76 17.82 8.82 3.42
C PHE A 76 19.09 7.96 3.40
N MET A 77 19.82 7.93 2.29
CA MET A 77 21.07 7.17 2.18
C MET A 77 22.18 7.71 3.09
N PHE A 78 22.33 9.03 3.21
CA PHE A 78 23.40 9.64 4.01
C PHE A 78 23.07 9.73 5.50
N TYR A 79 21.82 10.01 5.85
CA TYR A 79 21.42 10.30 7.23
C TYR A 79 20.51 9.23 7.85
N GLY A 80 20.00 8.28 7.05
CA GLY A 80 19.02 7.29 7.51
C GLY A 80 17.62 7.86 7.76
N GLU A 81 17.37 9.13 7.40
CA GLU A 81 16.12 9.83 7.71
C GLU A 81 15.16 9.85 6.52
N THR A 82 13.87 9.63 6.78
CA THR A 82 12.78 9.89 5.84
C THR A 82 11.97 11.11 6.29
N VAL A 83 11.34 11.79 5.32
CA VAL A 83 10.37 12.85 5.63
C VAL A 83 8.98 12.22 5.73
N PRO A 84 8.30 12.27 6.91
CA PRO A 84 7.03 11.59 7.12
C PRO A 84 5.97 11.95 6.08
N GLY A 85 5.25 10.95 5.59
CA GLY A 85 4.16 11.14 4.62
C GLY A 85 4.60 11.31 3.17
N THR A 86 5.92 11.38 2.90
CA THR A 86 6.43 11.35 1.53
C THR A 86 6.28 9.96 0.89
N LEU A 87 6.43 9.91 -0.44
CA LEU A 87 6.39 8.63 -1.15
C LEU A 87 7.55 7.72 -0.74
N LEU A 88 8.74 8.28 -0.54
CA LEU A 88 9.91 7.54 -0.06
C LEU A 88 9.68 6.97 1.35
N ASP A 89 9.13 7.79 2.25
CA ASP A 89 8.78 7.35 3.61
C ASP A 89 7.81 6.16 3.61
N ARG A 90 6.82 6.17 2.71
CA ARG A 90 5.93 5.02 2.51
C ARG A 90 6.66 3.80 1.94
N VAL A 91 7.57 3.98 0.99
CA VAL A 91 8.35 2.87 0.41
C VAL A 91 9.25 2.23 1.45
N VAL A 92 9.95 3.03 2.27
CA VAL A 92 10.86 2.55 3.31
C VAL A 92 10.10 1.89 4.47
N SER A 93 8.91 2.39 4.81
CA SER A 93 8.08 1.80 5.87
C SER A 93 7.33 0.53 5.46
N MET A 94 7.30 0.20 4.17
CA MET A 94 6.78 -1.10 3.71
C MET A 94 7.71 -2.21 4.17
N LYS A 95 7.14 -3.25 4.80
CA LYS A 95 7.83 -4.54 4.95
C LYS A 95 7.93 -5.17 3.56
N LEU A 96 8.98 -4.81 2.82
CA LEU A 96 9.40 -5.56 1.63
C LEU A 96 9.88 -6.92 2.16
N VAL A 97 9.04 -7.93 1.98
CA VAL A 97 9.33 -9.34 2.31
C VAL A 97 10.37 -9.87 1.34
#